data_AF-A0A0F9G382-F1
#
_entry.id   AF-A0A0F9G382-F1
#
_cell.length_a   1.000
_cell.length_b   1.000
_cell.length_c   1.000
_cell.angle_alpha   90.00
_cell.angle_beta   90.00
_cell.angle_gamma   90.00
#
_symmetry.space_group_name_H-M   'P 1'
#
loop_
_entity.id
_entity.type
_entity.pdbx_description
1 polymer ?
#
loop_
_entity_poly.entity_id
_entity_poly.type
_entity_poly.pdbx_seq_one_letter_code
_entity_poly.pdbx_strand_id
1 'polypeptide(L)'
;MADEFRPKFGAWKSCVITQATEDQLSAEVDLGYDFTHINVLVPTITSAGISARISNVKGGTFYPVYDWIDSDADTDVLQLTLAETTSKAITLKIGSARHIKIHSSNAQSGNVTFLVRGANL
;
A
#
# COMPACT_ATOMS: atom_id res chain seq x y z
N MET A 1 29.28 -21.68 -5.77
CA MET A 1 29.10 -20.26 -5.38
C MET A 1 27.60 -20.04 -5.25
N ALA A 2 27.04 -20.30 -4.06
CA ALA A 2 25.64 -20.04 -3.80
C ALA A 2 25.55 -18.57 -3.37
N ASP A 3 25.32 -17.68 -4.33
CA ASP A 3 24.83 -16.34 -4.01
C ASP A 3 23.42 -16.55 -3.46
N GLU A 4 23.37 -16.48 -2.14
CA GLU A 4 22.25 -16.83 -1.29
C GLU A 4 21.03 -15.99 -1.71
N PHE A 5 19.88 -16.65 -1.92
CA PHE A 5 18.60 -16.01 -2.23
C PHE A 5 18.15 -15.17 -1.02
N ARG A 6 18.79 -14.03 -0.82
CA ARG A 6 18.51 -13.11 0.28
C ARG A 6 17.42 -12.15 -0.17
N PRO A 7 16.38 -11.95 0.66
CA PRO A 7 15.36 -10.95 0.38
C PRO A 7 15.99 -9.58 0.10
N LYS A 8 15.62 -8.96 -1.02
CA LYS A 8 16.06 -7.61 -1.38
C LYS A 8 14.98 -6.61 -1.03
N PHE A 9 15.32 -5.60 -0.26
CA PHE A 9 14.38 -4.57 0.20
C PHE A 9 14.71 -3.21 -0.42
N GLY A 10 13.67 -2.47 -0.78
CA GLY A 10 13.76 -1.05 -1.08
C GLY A 10 13.88 -0.21 0.19
N ALA A 11 14.20 1.08 0.02
CA ALA A 11 14.14 2.06 1.10
C ALA A 11 12.69 2.27 1.57
N TRP A 12 12.51 2.55 2.86
CA TRP A 12 11.23 2.99 3.39
C TRP A 12 10.87 4.37 2.83
N LYS A 13 9.61 4.52 2.42
CA LYS A 13 9.04 5.75 1.87
C LYS A 13 7.75 6.07 2.61
N SER A 14 7.51 7.35 2.86
CA SER A 14 6.28 7.81 3.48
C SER A 14 5.16 7.96 2.45
N CYS A 15 3.95 7.67 2.90
CA CYS A 15 2.74 7.73 2.11
C CYS A 15 1.64 8.31 3.00
N VAL A 16 1.12 9.49 2.64
CA VAL A 16 0.23 10.25 3.53
C VAL A 16 -1.17 10.32 2.93
N ILE A 17 -2.17 9.93 3.72
CA ILE A 17 -3.59 10.27 3.50
C ILE A 17 -3.81 11.62 4.18
N THR A 18 -4.28 12.61 3.42
CA THR A 18 -4.42 14.00 3.88
C THR A 18 -5.90 14.34 3.96
N GLN A 19 -6.43 14.46 5.17
CA GLN A 19 -7.86 14.69 5.41
C GLN A 19 -8.43 15.89 4.63
N ALA A 20 -7.64 16.95 4.45
CA ALA A 20 -8.10 18.19 3.81
C ALA A 20 -8.23 18.12 2.28
N THR A 21 -7.65 17.11 1.63
CA THR A 21 -7.59 17.01 0.16
C THR A 21 -8.14 15.69 -0.35
N GLU A 22 -7.79 14.58 0.30
CA GLU A 22 -8.14 13.19 -0.04
C GLU A 22 -8.07 12.40 1.28
N ASP A 23 -9.20 12.25 1.95
CA ASP A 23 -9.28 11.63 3.28
C ASP A 23 -9.34 10.09 3.24
N GLN A 24 -9.35 9.52 2.03
CA GLN A 24 -9.39 8.08 1.78
C GLN A 24 -8.23 7.57 0.92
N LEU A 25 -7.49 8.42 0.22
CA LEU A 25 -6.43 8.00 -0.70
C LEU A 25 -5.14 8.77 -0.44
N SER A 26 -4.04 8.03 -0.43
CA SER A 26 -2.74 8.64 -0.21
C SER A 26 -2.17 9.30 -1.47
N ALA A 27 -1.14 10.11 -1.26
CA ALA A 27 -0.21 10.46 -2.34
C ALA A 27 0.42 9.21 -2.97
N GLU A 28 0.73 9.30 -4.26
CA GLU A 28 1.47 8.27 -4.99
C GLU A 28 2.91 8.14 -4.47
N VAL A 29 3.37 6.90 -4.34
CA VAL A 29 4.75 6.55 -3.98
C VAL A 29 5.37 5.68 -5.07
N ASP A 30 6.48 6.14 -5.64
CA ASP A 30 7.34 5.35 -6.51
C ASP A 30 8.28 4.51 -5.64
N LEU A 31 8.30 3.18 -5.78
CA LEU A 31 9.20 2.29 -5.04
C LEU A 31 10.66 2.34 -5.54
N GLY A 32 10.89 2.86 -6.74
CA GLY A 32 12.19 3.04 -7.38
C GLY A 32 12.65 1.87 -8.25
N TYR A 33 12.12 0.68 -8.02
CA TYR A 33 12.38 -0.55 -8.77
C TYR A 33 11.11 -1.41 -8.83
N ASP A 34 11.15 -2.42 -9.69
CA ASP A 34 10.07 -3.39 -9.81
C ASP A 34 10.24 -4.44 -8.70
N PHE A 35 9.30 -4.43 -7.75
CA PHE A 35 9.29 -5.35 -6.61
C PHE A 35 8.11 -6.32 -6.72
N THR A 36 8.31 -7.55 -6.28
CA THR A 36 7.24 -8.57 -6.26
C THR A 36 6.28 -8.38 -5.10
N HIS A 37 6.74 -7.75 -4.01
CA HIS A 37 5.96 -7.50 -2.80
C HIS A 37 6.14 -6.06 -2.30
N ILE A 38 5.20 -5.62 -1.47
CA ILE A 38 5.25 -4.40 -0.67
C ILE A 38 5.08 -4.76 0.79
N ASN A 39 5.88 -4.13 1.65
CA ASN A 39 5.63 -4.07 3.09
C ASN A 39 5.03 -2.70 3.42
N VAL A 40 3.94 -2.69 4.18
CA VAL A 40 3.30 -1.47 4.66
C VAL A 40 3.27 -1.50 6.19
N LEU A 41 3.75 -0.43 6.82
CA LEU A 41 3.52 -0.16 8.23
C LEU A 41 2.30 0.74 8.36
N VAL A 42 1.25 0.17 8.93
CA VAL A 42 -0.02 0.81 9.21
C VAL A 42 0.09 1.46 10.60
N PRO A 43 -0.02 2.80 10.72
CA PRO A 43 -0.10 3.46 12.01
C PRO A 43 -1.47 3.21 12.65
N THR A 44 -1.72 3.80 13.82
CA THR A 44 -3.09 3.86 14.35
C THR A 44 -3.98 4.68 13.41
N ILE A 45 -5.15 4.15 13.07
CA ILE A 45 -6.10 4.75 12.13
C ILE A 45 -7.50 4.83 12.75
N THR A 46 -8.32 5.73 12.21
CA THR A 46 -9.77 5.65 12.40
C THR A 46 -10.28 4.35 11.77
N SER A 47 -11.27 3.70 12.40
CA SER A 47 -11.83 2.42 11.95
C SER A 47 -12.13 2.38 10.45
N ALA A 48 -11.24 1.74 9.69
CA ALA A 48 -11.32 1.62 8.24
C ALA A 48 -10.51 0.40 7.80
N GLY A 49 -10.93 -0.26 6.71
CA GLY A 49 -10.10 -1.23 6.03
C GLY A 49 -9.03 -0.52 5.20
N ILE A 50 -7.80 -1.06 5.22
CA ILE A 50 -6.70 -0.54 4.42
C ILE A 50 -6.41 -1.48 3.25
N SER A 51 -6.31 -0.92 2.05
CA SER A 51 -5.86 -1.62 0.85
C SER A 51 -4.74 -0.86 0.16
N ALA A 52 -3.85 -1.59 -0.52
CA ALA A 52 -2.89 -0.98 -1.43
C ALA A 52 -3.46 -0.98 -2.85
N ARG A 53 -3.22 0.10 -3.57
CA ARG A 53 -3.52 0.24 -4.99
C ARG A 53 -2.22 0.47 -5.76
N ILE A 54 -2.09 -0.10 -6.95
CA ILE A 54 -0.84 -0.17 -7.70
C ILE A 54 -0.99 0.28 -9.15
N SER A 55 0.10 0.77 -9.72
CA SER A 55 0.22 1.11 -11.13
C SER A 55 1.64 0.86 -11.64
N ASN A 56 1.76 0.56 -12.92
CA ASN A 56 3.05 0.47 -13.63
C ASN A 56 3.48 1.81 -14.24
N VAL A 57 2.58 2.80 -14.29
CA VAL A 57 2.83 4.10 -14.89
C VAL A 57 2.65 5.18 -13.84
N LYS A 58 3.63 6.07 -13.72
CA LYS A 58 3.54 7.27 -12.86
C LYS A 58 2.31 8.10 -13.23
N GLY A 59 1.46 8.43 -12.26
CA GLY A 59 0.22 9.16 -12.49
C GLY A 59 -0.82 8.42 -13.35
N GLY A 60 -0.66 7.11 -13.53
CA GLY A 60 -1.61 6.27 -14.26
C GLY A 60 -2.84 5.90 -13.43
N THR A 61 -3.65 4.99 -13.96
CA THR A 61 -4.74 4.37 -13.21
C THR A 61 -4.17 3.41 -12.16
N PHE A 62 -4.70 3.49 -10.94
CA PHE A 62 -4.31 2.64 -9.82
C PHE A 62 -5.39 1.58 -9.57
N TYR A 63 -4.98 0.31 -9.52
CA TYR A 63 -5.86 -0.84 -9.31
C TYR A 63 -5.57 -1.50 -7.96
N PRO A 64 -6.54 -2.13 -7.28
CA PRO A 64 -6.28 -2.84 -6.03
C PRO A 64 -5.23 -3.94 -6.22
N VAL A 65 -4.35 -4.17 -5.23
CA VAL A 65 -3.29 -5.20 -5.32
C VAL A 65 -3.81 -6.61 -5.61
N TYR A 66 -4.99 -6.93 -5.08
CA TYR A 66 -5.63 -8.25 -5.23
C TYR A 66 -6.27 -8.43 -6.61
N ASP A 67 -6.36 -7.33 -7.36
CA ASP A 67 -7.25 -7.24 -8.49
C ASP A 67 -6.64 -6.39 -9.61
N TRP A 68 -5.57 -6.93 -10.21
CA TRP A 68 -4.97 -6.32 -11.41
C TRP A 68 -5.83 -6.55 -12.68
N ILE A 69 -6.97 -7.26 -12.58
CA ILE A 69 -7.82 -7.67 -13.72
C ILE A 69 -9.25 -7.10 -13.67
N ASP A 70 -9.79 -6.74 -12.50
CA ASP A 70 -11.14 -6.21 -12.34
C ASP A 70 -11.10 -4.75 -11.80
N SER A 71 -12.07 -3.96 -12.26
CA SER A 71 -12.20 -2.52 -12.03
C SER A 71 -13.24 -2.18 -10.96
N ASP A 72 -13.94 -3.17 -10.40
CA ASP A 72 -15.09 -2.97 -9.50
C ASP A 72 -15.00 -3.74 -8.15
N ALA A 73 -13.81 -4.22 -7.75
CA ALA A 73 -13.66 -5.06 -6.55
C ALA A 73 -13.59 -4.29 -5.20
N ASP A 74 -14.26 -3.16 -5.04
CA ASP A 74 -14.32 -2.49 -3.73
C ASP A 74 -15.05 -3.34 -2.67
N THR A 75 -15.78 -4.40 -3.07
CA THR A 75 -16.55 -5.28 -2.16
C THR A 75 -15.87 -6.60 -1.79
N ASP A 76 -14.87 -7.08 -2.55
CA ASP A 76 -14.17 -8.35 -2.30
C ASP A 76 -12.91 -8.19 -1.41
N VAL A 77 -12.60 -6.94 -1.03
CA VAL A 77 -11.28 -6.54 -0.53
C VAL A 77 -11.34 -6.05 0.92
N LEU A 78 -11.63 -6.97 1.85
CA LEU A 78 -11.55 -6.70 3.29
C LEU A 78 -10.64 -7.70 4.00
N GLN A 79 -9.35 -7.65 3.69
CA GLN A 79 -8.33 -7.96 4.68
C GLN A 79 -7.25 -6.90 4.59
N LEU A 80 -7.33 -5.89 5.47
CA LEU A 80 -6.29 -5.66 6.48
C LEU A 80 -6.73 -4.53 7.43
N THR A 81 -6.77 -4.95 8.70
CA THR A 81 -7.06 -4.18 9.93
C THR A 81 -8.45 -3.57 10.03
N LEU A 82 -9.33 -4.25 10.78
CA LEU A 82 -10.30 -3.55 11.64
C LEU A 82 -9.54 -2.56 12.54
N ALA A 83 -10.20 -1.50 13.00
CA ALA A 83 -9.59 -0.49 13.87
C ALA A 83 -8.72 -1.13 14.95
N GLU A 84 -7.40 -0.94 14.88
CA GLU A 84 -6.51 -1.41 15.93
C GLU A 84 -5.80 -0.22 16.56
N THR A 85 -5.78 -0.22 17.88
CA THR A 85 -5.10 0.80 18.70
C THR A 85 -3.58 0.69 18.61
N THR A 86 -3.06 -0.25 17.81
CA THR A 86 -1.64 -0.56 17.68
C THR A 86 -1.21 -0.57 16.22
N SER A 87 0.03 -0.16 15.96
CA SER A 87 0.62 -0.22 14.61
C SER A 87 0.81 -1.67 14.16
N LYS A 88 0.65 -1.92 12.85
CA LYS A 88 0.85 -3.24 12.24
C LYS A 88 1.73 -3.18 11.01
N ALA A 89 2.39 -4.30 10.73
CA ALA A 89 3.10 -4.53 9.48
C ALA A 89 2.32 -5.53 8.63
N ILE A 90 2.13 -5.22 7.35
CA ILE A 90 1.45 -6.07 6.37
C ILE A 90 2.34 -6.25 5.15
N THR A 91 2.27 -7.43 4.52
CA THR A 91 3.00 -7.72 3.29
C THR A 91 2.00 -8.12 2.22
N LEU A 92 2.05 -7.46 1.06
CA LEU A 92 1.17 -7.70 -0.07
C LEU A 92 2.00 -8.03 -1.32
N LYS A 93 1.49 -8.89 -2.20
CA LYS A 93 2.14 -9.25 -3.47
C LYS A 93 1.66 -8.33 -4.58
N ILE A 94 2.55 -7.56 -5.20
CA ILE A 94 2.21 -6.48 -6.16
C ILE A 94 2.57 -6.80 -7.62
N GLY A 95 3.05 -8.00 -7.90
CA GLY A 95 3.23 -8.47 -9.29
C GLY A 95 4.16 -7.61 -10.15
N SER A 96 5.20 -7.01 -9.56
CA SER A 96 6.18 -6.12 -10.21
C SER A 96 5.73 -4.66 -10.40
N ALA A 97 4.62 -4.24 -9.79
CA ALA A 97 4.24 -2.84 -9.84
C ALA A 97 5.22 -1.92 -9.09
N ARG A 98 5.40 -0.73 -9.65
CA ARG A 98 6.36 0.25 -9.16
C ARG A 98 5.73 1.42 -8.39
N HIS A 99 4.51 1.81 -8.77
CA HIS A 99 3.82 2.95 -8.19
C HIS A 99 2.69 2.47 -7.28
N ILE A 100 2.61 3.00 -6.06
CA ILE A 100 1.67 2.54 -5.04
C ILE A 100 0.91 3.73 -4.44
N LYS A 101 -0.34 3.49 -4.08
CA LYS A 101 -1.13 4.30 -3.15
C LYS A 101 -1.74 3.41 -2.06
N ILE A 102 -1.98 4.00 -0.90
CA ILE A 102 -2.74 3.38 0.18
C ILE A 102 -4.15 3.98 0.15
N HIS A 103 -5.15 3.11 0.18
CA HIS A 103 -6.55 3.44 0.23
C HIS A 103 -7.12 3.02 1.58
N SER A 104 -8.01 3.85 2.12
CA SER A 104 -8.77 3.64 3.32
C SER A 104 -10.25 3.61 2.99
N SER A 105 -10.96 2.56 3.43
CA SER A 105 -12.40 2.40 3.16
C SER A 105 -13.27 3.53 3.73
N ASN A 106 -12.75 4.26 4.72
CA ASN A 106 -13.42 5.37 5.38
C ASN A 106 -12.48 6.57 5.49
N ALA A 107 -13.07 7.77 5.56
CA ALA A 107 -12.36 9.00 5.87
C ALA A 107 -11.62 8.90 7.22
N GLN A 108 -10.39 9.41 7.26
CA GLN A 108 -9.58 9.45 8.47
C GLN A 108 -9.83 10.72 9.28
N SER A 109 -9.76 10.63 10.62
CA SER A 109 -10.01 11.77 11.52
C SER A 109 -8.90 12.83 11.50
N GLY A 110 -7.80 12.57 10.79
CA GLY A 110 -6.67 13.48 10.60
C GLY A 110 -5.69 12.91 9.58
N ASN A 111 -4.56 13.60 9.37
CA ASN A 111 -3.53 13.10 8.46
C ASN A 111 -2.91 11.81 9.00
N VAL A 112 -2.80 10.80 8.13
CA VAL A 112 -2.25 9.50 8.48
C VAL A 112 -1.04 9.19 7.61
N THR A 113 0.10 8.90 8.25
CA THR A 113 1.34 8.58 7.57
C THR A 113 1.63 7.08 7.64
N PHE A 114 1.56 6.42 6.50
CA PHE A 114 2.00 5.05 6.30
C PHE A 114 3.47 5.03 5.88
N LEU A 115 4.19 3.96 6.23
CA LEU A 115 5.51 3.70 5.67
C LEU A 115 5.43 2.49 4.76
N VAL A 116 5.96 2.62 3.55
CA VAL A 116 5.96 1.55 2.55
C VAL A 116 7.37 1.26 2.08
N ARG A 117 7.65 0.00 1.75
CA ARG A 117 8.87 -0.39 1.02
C ARG A 117 8.58 -1.56 0.09
N GLY A 118 9.28 -1.59 -1.04
CA GLY A 118 9.30 -2.77 -1.90
C GLY A 118 10.13 -3.91 -1.29
N ALA A 119 9.77 -5.14 -1.62
CA ALA A 119 10.50 -6.34 -1.25
C ALA A 119 10.47 -7.37 -2.38
N ASN A 120 11.62 -7.98 -2.64
CA ASN A 120 11.73 -9.22 -3.40
C ASN A 120 12.04 -10.34 -2.41
N LEU A 121 11.04 -11.18 -2.20
CA LEU A 121 11.02 -12.27 -1.21
C LEU A 121 11.21 -13.62 -1.88
#